data_AF-X1EW96-F1
#
_entry.id   AF-X1EW96-F1
#
_cell.length_a   1.000
_cell.length_b   1.000
_cell.length_c   1.000
_cell.angle_alpha   90.00
_cell.angle_beta   90.00
_cell.angle_gamma   90.00
#
_symmetry.space_group_name_H-M   'P 1'
#
loop_
_entity.id
_entity.type
_entity.pdbx_description
1 polymer ?
#
loop_
_entity_poly.entity_id
_entity_poly.type
_entity_poly.pdbx_seq_one_letter_code
_entity_poly.pdbx_strand_id
1 'polypeptide(L)' 'VDDVLVKLVIWDIAGQDNFAQLRKAYYMNASGAFYIFDTSRAKTVERIDEWVQALYTVTGEIPLIICENK' A
#
# COMPACT_ATOMS: atom_id res chain seq x y z
N VAL A 1 17.67 14.16 -15.05
CA VAL A 1 17.36 13.51 -13.76
C VAL A 1 18.66 13.49 -13.01
N ASP A 2 18.78 14.32 -11.99
CA ASP A 2 20.04 14.51 -11.27
C ASP A 2 20.41 13.23 -10.49
N ASP A 3 21.71 12.99 -10.28
CA ASP A 3 22.22 11.91 -9.43
C ASP A 3 21.90 12.20 -7.95
N VAL A 4 20.61 12.08 -7.60
CA VAL A 4 20.11 12.24 -6.25
C VAL A 4 20.15 10.90 -5.54
N LEU A 5 20.90 10.84 -4.45
CA LEU A 5 20.96 9.65 -3.60
C LEU A 5 19.73 9.62 -2.68
N VAL A 6 18.84 8.66 -2.90
CA VAL A 6 17.59 8.50 -2.13
C VAL A 6 17.71 7.32 -1.19
N LYS A 7 17.34 7.52 0.08
CA LYS A 7 17.17 6.43 1.05
C LYS A 7 15.70 5.99 1.07
N LEU A 8 15.44 4.77 0.61
CA LEU A 8 14.11 4.16 0.68
C LEU A 8 14.00 3.31 1.95
N VAL A 9 12.88 3.45 2.66
CA VAL A 9 12.46 2.57 3.74
C VAL A 9 11.14 1.96 3.33
N ILE A 10 11.13 0.63 3.13
CA ILE A 10 9.96 -0.10 2.65
C ILE A 10 9.50 -1.04 3.76
N TRP A 11 8.20 -1.01 4.04
CA TRP A 11 7.55 -1.89 4.99
C TRP A 11 6.70 -2.90 4.22
N ASP A 12 6.99 -4.20 4.39
CA ASP A 12 6.11 -5.26 3.93
C ASP A 12 5.04 -5.53 5.00
N ILE A 13 3.78 -5.49 4.61
CA ILE A 13 2.64 -5.47 5.54
C ILE A 13 1.75 -6.68 5.24
N ALA A 14 1.37 -7.41 6.29
CA ALA A 14 0.45 -8.54 6.14
C ALA A 14 -0.93 -8.11 5.57
N GLY A 15 -1.32 -8.75 4.47
CA GLY A 15 -2.59 -8.51 3.75
C GLY A 15 -3.87 -9.05 4.42
N GLN A 16 -3.76 -9.74 5.55
CA GLN A 16 -4.89 -10.42 6.19
C GLN A 16 -5.72 -9.48 7.09
N ASP A 17 -7.03 -9.67 7.14
CA ASP A 17 -7.97 -8.77 7.84
C ASP A 17 -7.72 -8.61 9.34
N ASN A 18 -7.21 -9.67 9.97
CA ASN A 18 -6.88 -9.70 11.40
C ASN A 18 -5.83 -8.65 11.80
N PHE A 19 -5.13 -8.05 10.83
CA PHE A 19 -4.10 -7.04 11.06
C PHE A 19 -4.54 -5.60 10.75
N ALA A 20 -5.83 -5.34 10.48
CA ALA A 20 -6.30 -4.01 10.06
C ALA A 20 -5.87 -2.85 10.98
N GLN A 21 -5.87 -3.06 12.30
CA GLN A 21 -5.38 -2.05 13.25
C GLN A 21 -3.86 -1.84 13.15
N LEU A 22 -3.11 -2.93 12.98
CA LEU A 22 -1.66 -2.86 12.84
C LEU A 22 -1.25 -2.16 11.54
N ARG A 23 -2.02 -2.34 10.45
CA ARG A 23 -1.78 -1.67 9.17
C ARG A 23 -1.82 -0.15 9.25
N LYS A 24 -2.74 0.41 10.04
CA LYS A 24 -2.83 1.86 10.22
C LYS A 24 -1.52 2.43 10.76
N ALA A 25 -0.84 1.72 11.66
CA ALA A 25 0.45 2.16 12.18
C ALA A 25 1.54 2.18 11.10
N TYR A 26 1.51 1.24 10.14
CA TYR A 26 2.43 1.21 9.01
C TYR A 26 2.13 2.26 7.93
N TYR A 27 0.91 2.81 7.89
CA TYR A 27 0.57 3.91 6.97
C TYR A 27 1.07 5.27 7.47
N MET A 28 1.25 5.45 8.78
CA MET A 28 1.64 6.73 9.35
C MET A 28 2.93 7.27 8.70
N ASN A 29 2.87 8.49 8.19
CA ASN A 29 3.97 9.20 7.53
C ASN A 29 4.51 8.51 6.25
N ALA A 30 3.77 7.58 5.66
CA ALA A 30 4.16 7.01 4.37
C ALA A 30 4.19 8.11 3.29
N SER A 31 5.27 8.14 2.49
CA SER A 31 5.42 9.08 1.37
C SER A 31 4.86 8.54 0.05
N GLY A 32 4.55 7.25 0.00
CA GLY A 32 3.95 6.56 -1.13
C GLY A 32 3.61 5.13 -0.75
N ALA A 33 2.84 4.46 -1.60
CA ALA A 33 2.42 3.07 -1.38
C ALA A 33 2.45 2.23 -2.65
N PHE A 34 2.64 0.92 -2.46
CA PHE A 34 2.44 -0.10 -3.49
C PHE A 34 1.23 -0.95 -3.12
N TYR A 35 0.25 -1.06 -4.01
CA TYR A 35 -0.83 -2.02 -3.89
C TYR A 35 -0.56 -3.22 -4.77
N ILE A 36 -0.34 -4.39 -4.14
CA ILE A 36 -0.03 -5.62 -4.87
C ILE A 36 -1.27 -6.51 -4.88
N PHE A 37 -1.71 -6.92 -6.07
CA PHE A 37 -2.87 -7.79 -6.27
C PHE A 37 -2.51 -8.94 -7.21
N ASP A 38 -3.38 -9.94 -7.33
CA ASP A 38 -3.20 -11.11 -8.18
C ASP A 38 -4.49 -11.42 -8.93
N THR A 39 -4.41 -11.45 -10.27
CA THR A 39 -5.58 -11.67 -11.15
C THR A 39 -6.16 -13.08 -11.04
N SER A 40 -5.36 -14.08 -10.65
CA SER A 40 -5.85 -15.43 -10.34
C SER A 40 -6.68 -15.46 -9.05
N ARG A 41 -6.57 -14.44 -8.21
CA ARG A 41 -7.30 -14.27 -6.95
C ARG A 41 -8.14 -12.99 -6.98
N ALA A 42 -9.30 -13.04 -7.62
CA ALA A 42 -10.23 -11.92 -7.81
C ALA A 42 -10.46 -11.06 -6.54
N LYS A 43 -10.55 -11.69 -5.37
CA LYS A 43 -10.69 -11.01 -4.06
C LYS A 43 -9.58 -9.99 -3.77
N THR A 44 -8.39 -10.14 -4.34
CA THR A 44 -7.29 -9.18 -4.16
C THR A 44 -7.45 -7.95 -5.05
N VAL A 45 -8.14 -8.07 -6.20
CA VAL A 45 -8.47 -6.92 -7.07
C VAL A 45 -9.63 -6.13 -6.47
N GLU A 46 -10.68 -6.84 -6.07
CA GLU A 46 -11.93 -6.26 -5.58
C GLU A 46 -11.76 -5.40 -4.32
N ARG A 47 -10.65 -5.59 -3.59
CA ARG A 47 -10.39 -4.91 -2.32
C ARG A 47 -9.58 -3.63 -2.47
N ILE A 48 -9.16 -3.26 -3.68
CA ILE A 48 -8.31 -2.08 -3.87
C ILE A 48 -8.94 -0.81 -3.27
N ASP A 49 -10.24 -0.59 -3.49
CA ASP A 49 -10.93 0.60 -3.00
C ASP A 49 -10.91 0.69 -1.47
N GLU A 50 -11.17 -0.43 -0.78
CA GLU A 50 -11.12 -0.52 0.69
C GLU A 50 -9.73 -0.12 1.21
N TRP A 51 -8.68 -0.65 0.59
CA TRP A 51 -7.30 -0.44 1.02
C TRP A 51 -6.81 0.97 0.75
N VAL A 52 -7.15 1.52 -0.41
CA VAL A 52 -6.82 2.89 -0.78
C VAL A 52 -7.53 3.89 0.14
N GLN A 53 -8.81 3.69 0.43
CA GLN A 53 -9.54 4.54 1.39
C GLN A 53 -8.93 4.47 2.79
N ALA A 54 -8.55 3.27 3.26
CA ALA A 54 -7.91 3.11 4.56
C ALA A 54 -6.54 3.80 4.63
N LEU A 55 -5.75 3.74 3.55
CA LEU A 55 -4.48 4.45 3.42
C LEU A 55 -4.68 5.96 3.46
N TYR A 56 -5.58 6.49 2.64
CA TYR A 56 -5.80 7.93 2.52
C TYR A 56 -6.47 8.53 3.76
N THR A 57 -7.22 7.76 4.53
CA THR A 57 -7.71 8.18 5.85
C THR A 57 -6.58 8.50 6.82
N VAL A 58 -5.41 7.87 6.68
CA VAL A 58 -4.25 8.08 7.56
C VAL A 58 -3.24 9.08 6.97
N THR A 59 -3.07 9.08 5.65
CA THR A 59 -1.97 9.80 4.97
C THR A 59 -2.39 11.02 4.17
N GLY A 60 -3.69 11.19 3.89
CA GLY A 60 -4.13 12.00 2.76
C GLY A 60 -3.82 11.33 1.43
N GLU A 61 -3.96 12.05 0.32
CA GLU A 61 -3.61 11.52 -1.00
C GLU A 61 -2.08 11.49 -1.17
N ILE A 62 -1.53 10.28 -1.29
CA ILE A 62 -0.11 10.03 -1.60
C ILE A 62 0.02 9.24 -2.90
N PRO A 63 1.18 9.31 -3.59
CA PRO A 63 1.44 8.49 -4.76
C PRO A 63 1.22 7.00 -4.47
N LEU A 64 0.39 6.37 -5.30
CA LEU A 64 0.06 4.96 -5.22
C LEU A 64 0.44 4.28 -6.54
N ILE A 65 1.19 3.19 -6.46
CA ILE A 65 1.50 2.33 -7.60
C ILE A 65 0.78 1.01 -7.41
N ILE A 66 0.04 0.60 -8.43
CA ILE A 66 -0.70 -0.67 -8.45
C ILE A 66 0.12 -1.69 -9.24
N CYS A 67 0.42 -2.82 -8.62
CA CYS A 67 1.28 -3.86 -9.17
C CYS A 67 0.54 -5.20 -9.20
N GLU A 68 0.46 -5.83 -10.37
CA GLU A 68 0.04 -7.23 -10.45
C GLU A 68 1.21 -8.13 -10.02
N ASN A 69 0.93 -9.05 -9.10
CA ASN A 69 1.77 -10.17 -8.76
C ASN A 69 1.11 -11.46 -9.23
N LYS A 70 1.92 -12.37 -9.79
CA LYS A 70 1.48 -13.68 -10.26
C LYS A 70 0.94 -14.58 -9.15
#